data_AF-A0A8T4MNX9-F1
#
_entry.id   AF-A0A8T4MNX9-F1
#
_cell.length_a   1.000
_cell.length_b   1.000
_cell.length_c   1.000
_cell.angle_alpha   90.00
_cell.angle_beta   90.00
_cell.angle_gamma   90.00
#
_symmetry.space_group_name_H-M   'P 1'
#
loop_
_entity.id
_entity.type
_entity.pdbx_description
1 polymer ?
#
loop_
_entity_poly.entity_id
_entity_poly.type
_entity_poly.pdbx_seq_one_letter_code
_entity_poly.pdbx_strand_id
1 'polypeptide(L)'
;MQTFHKLNKKAQIATSMLVLIALIFSVAALFAMVSFNGNLQFSSVGLYGMINDANTMNNYFIQQSQIFGKSLVIECKDCSNEQILEKGKTFDAQRKIRFTNEGDFFAKLRNGEFKFEKQADNSYTLKIENIHVQFESGYNKIERNFDICQTFNSNGDFIGDCKVDIPVPAIEQTN
;
A
#
# COMPACT_ATOMS: atom_id res chain seq x y z
N MET A 1 45.18 -52.84 27.67
CA MET A 1 45.83 -53.20 26.39
C MET A 1 45.22 -52.33 25.30
N GLN A 2 45.81 -51.16 25.05
CA GLN A 2 45.29 -50.19 24.08
C GLN A 2 45.85 -50.52 22.70
N THR A 3 45.02 -51.13 21.85
CA THR A 3 45.36 -51.29 20.43
C THR A 3 45.22 -49.93 19.75
N PHE A 4 46.34 -49.21 19.63
CA PHE A 4 46.44 -48.10 18.68
C PHE A 4 46.31 -48.68 17.28
N HIS A 5 45.09 -48.57 16.74
CA HIS A 5 44.79 -48.94 15.37
C HIS A 5 45.61 -48.01 14.46
N LYS A 6 46.64 -48.57 13.82
CA LYS A 6 47.54 -47.84 12.93
C LYS A 6 46.75 -47.45 11.68
N LEU A 7 46.09 -46.29 11.75
CA LEU A 7 45.30 -45.74 10.64
C LEU A 7 46.19 -45.67 9.39
N ASN A 8 45.70 -46.25 8.29
CA ASN A 8 46.38 -46.25 7.01
C ASN A 8 46.70 -44.80 6.62
N LYS A 9 47.96 -44.48 6.29
CA LYS A 9 48.41 -43.10 6.00
C LYS A 9 47.54 -42.41 4.95
N LYS A 10 47.00 -43.17 3.98
CA LYS A 10 46.05 -42.68 2.98
C LYS A 10 44.73 -42.21 3.58
N ALA A 11 44.22 -42.92 4.58
CA ALA A 11 43.00 -42.56 5.29
C ALA A 11 43.18 -41.28 6.11
N GLN A 12 44.34 -41.10 6.77
CA GLN A 12 44.67 -39.86 7.51
C GLN A 12 44.75 -38.62 6.62
N ILE A 13 45.32 -38.76 5.42
CA ILE A 13 45.38 -37.67 4.43
C ILE A 13 43.98 -37.33 3.91
N ALA A 14 43.15 -38.34 3.68
CA ALA A 14 41.77 -38.12 3.23
C ALA A 14 40.92 -37.43 4.32
N THR A 15 41.02 -37.83 5.59
CA THR A 15 40.29 -37.15 6.68
C THR A 15 40.79 -35.72 6.90
N SER A 16 42.10 -35.45 6.79
CA SER A 16 42.60 -34.07 6.94
C SER A 16 42.12 -33.15 5.81
N MET A 17 42.06 -33.66 4.57
CA MET A 17 41.46 -32.94 3.44
C MET A 17 39.97 -32.68 3.65
N LEU A 18 39.22 -33.64 4.18
CA LEU A 18 37.79 -33.50 4.42
C LEU A 18 37.50 -32.41 5.46
N VAL A 19 38.30 -32.34 6.52
CA VAL A 19 38.24 -31.26 7.52
C VAL A 19 38.56 -29.91 6.90
N LEU A 20 39.58 -29.83 6.04
CA LEU A 20 39.95 -28.60 5.35
C LEU A 20 38.83 -28.09 4.43
N ILE A 21 38.23 -28.99 3.65
CA ILE A 21 37.11 -28.66 2.75
C ILE A 21 35.91 -28.19 3.57
N ALA A 22 35.56 -28.88 4.66
CA ALA A 22 34.48 -28.47 5.56
C ALA A 22 34.72 -27.07 6.14
N LEU A 23 35.97 -26.73 6.48
CA LEU A 23 36.34 -25.42 6.99
C LEU A 23 36.16 -24.32 5.93
N ILE A 24 36.60 -24.58 4.69
CA ILE A 24 36.43 -23.64 3.57
C ILE A 24 34.93 -23.41 3.29
N PHE A 25 34.12 -24.46 3.24
CA PHE A 25 32.68 -24.34 3.06
C PHE A 25 32.02 -23.57 4.20
N SER A 26 32.45 -23.76 5.44
CA SER A 26 31.93 -23.03 6.59
C SER A 26 32.22 -21.53 6.49
N VAL A 27 33.43 -21.15 6.08
CA VAL A 27 33.80 -19.75 5.86
C VAL A 27 33.01 -19.16 4.68
N ALA A 28 32.87 -19.89 3.58
CA ALA A 28 32.07 -19.44 2.44
C ALA A 28 30.59 -19.24 2.80
N ALA A 29 30.02 -20.14 3.60
CA ALA A 29 28.65 -20.03 4.10
C ALA A 29 28.47 -18.82 5.02
N LEU A 30 29.41 -18.59 5.94
CA LEU A 30 29.44 -17.38 6.78
C LEU A 30 29.55 -16.11 5.95
N PHE A 31 30.43 -16.09 4.95
CA PHE A 31 30.60 -14.94 4.07
C PHE A 31 29.34 -14.67 3.25
N ALA A 32 28.70 -15.72 2.72
CA ALA A 32 27.41 -15.61 2.05
C ALA A 32 26.34 -15.05 2.99
N MET A 33 26.21 -15.58 4.22
CA MET A 33 25.26 -15.06 5.21
C MET A 33 25.50 -13.59 5.53
N VAL A 34 26.75 -13.17 5.74
CA VAL A 34 27.09 -11.75 6.02
C VAL A 34 26.75 -10.86 4.84
N SER A 35 27.08 -11.28 3.62
CA SER A 35 26.77 -10.55 2.38
C SER A 35 25.25 -10.42 2.15
N PHE A 36 24.49 -11.49 2.39
CA PHE A 36 23.03 -11.47 2.30
C PHE A 36 22.37 -10.63 3.41
N ASN A 37 22.89 -10.67 4.64
CA ASN A 37 22.30 -9.94 5.76
C ASN A 37 22.39 -8.41 5.56
N GLY A 38 23.52 -7.92 5.03
CA GLY A 38 23.68 -6.50 4.70
C GLY A 38 22.70 -6.01 3.63
N ASN A 39 22.46 -6.81 2.58
CA ASN A 39 21.50 -6.46 1.53
C ASN A 39 20.04 -6.58 1.97
N LEU A 40 19.68 -7.59 2.77
CA LEU A 40 18.32 -7.77 3.27
C LEU A 40 17.88 -6.64 4.21
N GLN A 41 18.79 -6.14 5.04
CA GLN A 41 18.50 -5.03 5.94
C GLN A 41 18.24 -3.73 5.15
N PHE A 42 18.99 -3.49 4.06
CA PHE A 42 18.76 -2.33 3.19
C PHE A 42 17.45 -2.41 2.39
N SER A 43 17.10 -3.59 1.87
CA SER A 43 15.84 -3.79 1.12
C SER A 43 14.60 -3.73 2.01
N SER A 44 14.68 -4.20 3.25
CA SER A 44 13.54 -4.19 4.19
C SER A 44 13.20 -2.79 4.72
N VAL A 45 14.22 -1.95 4.96
CA VAL A 45 14.00 -0.55 5.36
C VAL A 45 13.28 0.24 4.25
N GLY A 46 13.67 0.04 2.99
CA GLY A 46 13.00 0.65 1.85
C GLY A 46 11.53 0.23 1.74
N LEU A 47 11.24 -1.06 1.89
CA LEU A 47 9.88 -1.59 1.82
C LEU A 47 8.99 -1.09 2.97
N TYR A 48 9.54 -1.02 4.19
CA TYR A 48 8.82 -0.51 5.35
C TYR A 48 8.45 0.98 5.20
N GLY A 49 9.38 1.80 4.69
CA GLY A 49 9.12 3.20 4.36
C GLY A 49 7.96 3.35 3.38
N MET A 50 7.97 2.56 2.30
CA MET A 50 6.90 2.61 1.29
C MET A 50 5.52 2.19 1.83
N ILE A 51 5.47 1.18 2.72
CA ILE A 51 4.22 0.78 3.37
C ILE A 51 3.69 1.91 4.27
N ASN A 52 4.58 2.56 5.02
CA ASN A 52 4.20 3.68 5.87
C ASN A 52 3.72 4.88 5.06
N ASP A 53 4.38 5.18 3.93
CA ASP A 53 3.97 6.24 3.01
C ASP A 53 2.61 5.93 2.38
N ALA A 54 2.37 4.68 1.98
CA ALA A 54 1.07 4.24 1.47
C ALA A 54 -0.07 4.40 2.49
N ASN A 55 0.18 4.04 3.75
CA ASN A 55 -0.80 4.20 4.81
C ASN A 55 -1.05 5.68 5.13
N THR A 56 0.01 6.50 5.15
CA THR A 56 -0.08 7.95 5.37
C THR A 56 -0.90 8.60 4.25
N MET A 57 -0.66 8.20 3.00
CA MET A 57 -1.40 8.71 1.84
C MET A 57 -2.87 8.30 1.87
N ASN A 58 -3.17 7.04 2.22
CA ASN A 58 -4.54 6.59 2.38
C ASN A 58 -5.28 7.43 3.44
N ASN A 59 -4.66 7.62 4.61
CA ASN A 59 -5.21 8.47 5.66
C ASN A 59 -5.41 9.92 5.19
N TYR A 60 -4.48 10.44 4.39
CA TYR A 60 -4.61 11.77 3.80
C TYR A 60 -5.82 11.85 2.86
N PHE A 61 -6.03 10.90 1.95
CA PHE A 61 -7.21 10.91 1.07
C PHE A 61 -8.52 10.71 1.82
N ILE A 62 -8.53 9.91 2.88
CA ILE A 62 -9.68 9.78 3.78
C ILE A 62 -10.02 11.13 4.42
N GLN A 63 -9.03 11.89 4.90
CA GLN A 63 -9.27 13.22 5.46
C GLN A 63 -9.72 14.23 4.39
N GLN A 64 -9.11 14.22 3.20
CA GLN A 64 -9.48 15.13 2.12
C GLN A 64 -10.90 14.85 1.62
N SER A 65 -11.28 13.58 1.48
CA SER A 65 -12.66 13.19 1.13
C SER A 65 -13.67 13.59 2.20
N GLN A 66 -13.32 13.54 3.49
CA GLN A 66 -14.18 14.06 4.56
C GLN A 66 -14.41 15.57 4.45
N ILE A 67 -13.34 16.34 4.21
CA ILE A 67 -13.44 17.79 4.03
C ILE A 67 -14.28 18.11 2.79
N PHE A 68 -14.02 17.41 1.69
CA PHE A 68 -14.76 17.59 0.44
C PHE A 68 -16.25 17.25 0.61
N GLY A 69 -16.56 16.07 1.18
CA GLY A 69 -17.92 15.64 1.45
C GLY A 69 -18.67 16.60 2.37
N LYS A 70 -18.02 17.10 3.43
CA LYS A 70 -18.60 18.15 4.29
C LYS A 70 -18.94 19.42 3.52
N SER A 71 -18.02 19.90 2.67
CA SER A 71 -18.27 21.09 1.82
C SER A 71 -19.45 20.85 0.87
N LEU A 72 -19.57 19.66 0.26
CA LEU A 72 -20.71 19.32 -0.59
C LEU A 72 -22.04 19.33 0.18
N VAL A 73 -22.09 18.81 1.40
CA VAL A 73 -23.32 18.83 2.21
C VAL A 73 -23.74 20.25 2.59
N ILE A 74 -22.78 21.06 3.07
CA ILE A 74 -23.06 22.40 3.59
C ILE A 74 -23.38 23.39 2.46
N GLU A 75 -22.59 23.36 1.39
CA GLU A 75 -22.63 24.38 0.35
C GLU A 75 -23.42 23.93 -0.88
N CYS A 76 -23.69 22.63 -1.03
CA CYS A 76 -24.24 22.04 -2.24
C CYS A 76 -25.40 21.05 -1.99
N LYS A 77 -26.20 21.29 -0.94
CA LYS A 77 -27.33 20.42 -0.56
C LYS A 77 -28.32 20.12 -1.69
N ASP A 78 -28.57 21.12 -2.55
CA ASP A 78 -29.51 21.08 -3.68
C ASP A 78 -28.82 21.46 -5.01
N CYS A 79 -27.51 21.21 -5.12
CA CYS A 79 -26.74 21.53 -6.31
C CYS A 79 -27.06 20.60 -7.50
N SER A 80 -26.92 21.14 -8.71
CA SER A 80 -26.86 20.31 -9.92
C SER A 80 -25.54 19.53 -9.99
N ASN A 81 -25.50 18.47 -10.80
CA ASN A 81 -24.28 17.70 -11.05
C ASN A 81 -23.12 18.58 -11.57
N GLU A 82 -23.43 19.61 -12.36
CA GLU A 82 -22.44 20.56 -12.87
C GLU A 82 -21.82 21.41 -11.75
N GLN A 83 -22.62 21.82 -10.77
CA GLN A 83 -22.12 22.57 -9.60
C GLN A 83 -21.27 21.69 -8.69
N ILE A 84 -21.66 20.43 -8.51
CA ILE A 84 -20.88 19.44 -7.76
C ILE A 84 -19.53 19.19 -8.45
N LEU A 85 -19.51 19.10 -9.79
CA LEU A 85 -18.28 18.97 -10.56
C LEU A 85 -17.36 20.21 -10.41
N GLU A 86 -17.92 21.42 -10.50
CA GLU A 86 -17.16 22.66 -10.29
C GLU A 86 -16.58 22.77 -8.88
N LYS A 87 -17.29 22.25 -7.86
CA LYS A 87 -16.75 22.12 -6.50
C LYS A 87 -15.55 21.18 -6.47
N GLY A 88 -15.62 20.04 -7.16
CA GLY A 88 -14.47 19.12 -7.30
C GLY A 88 -13.24 19.79 -7.92
N LYS A 89 -13.42 20.56 -9.00
CA LYS A 89 -12.34 21.35 -9.63
C LYS A 89 -11.78 22.41 -8.69
N THR A 90 -12.65 23.13 -7.98
CA THR A 90 -12.26 24.19 -7.04
C THR A 90 -11.49 23.60 -5.85
N PHE A 91 -11.92 22.44 -5.35
CA PHE A 91 -11.25 21.73 -4.27
C PHE A 91 -9.82 21.33 -4.65
N ASP A 92 -9.60 20.78 -5.86
CA ASP A 92 -8.25 20.51 -6.37
C ASP A 92 -7.41 21.79 -6.53
N ALA A 93 -8.03 22.88 -7.00
CA ALA A 93 -7.35 24.16 -7.20
C ALA A 93 -6.88 24.82 -5.89
N GLN A 94 -7.59 24.61 -4.78
CA GLN A 94 -7.26 25.19 -3.47
C GLN A 94 -6.09 24.50 -2.74
N ARG A 95 -5.55 23.43 -3.32
CA ARG A 95 -4.47 22.65 -2.70
C ARG A 95 -3.17 23.42 -2.69
N LYS A 96 -2.61 23.61 -1.49
CA LYS A 96 -1.28 24.21 -1.28
C LYS A 96 -0.13 23.23 -1.48
N ILE A 97 -0.40 21.94 -1.33
CA ILE A 97 0.60 20.87 -1.42
C ILE A 97 0.12 19.87 -2.48
N ARG A 98 1.03 19.51 -3.38
CA ARG A 98 0.82 18.50 -4.42
C ARG A 98 1.92 17.48 -4.30
N PHE A 99 1.57 16.24 -3.95
CA PHE A 99 2.53 15.14 -3.99
C PHE A 99 2.39 14.40 -5.33
N THR A 100 3.51 13.84 -5.80
CA THR A 100 3.60 13.19 -7.12
C THR A 100 2.62 12.02 -7.28
N ASN A 101 2.30 11.33 -6.17
CA ASN A 101 1.52 10.10 -6.17
C ASN A 101 0.03 10.33 -5.87
N GLU A 102 -0.43 11.58 -5.83
CA GLU A 102 -1.82 11.94 -5.52
C GLU A 102 -2.70 12.16 -6.74
N GLY A 103 -2.11 12.03 -7.93
CA GLY A 103 -2.73 12.43 -9.18
C GLY A 103 -4.11 11.79 -9.38
N ASP A 104 -4.28 10.52 -9.03
CA ASP A 104 -5.50 9.77 -9.31
C ASP A 104 -6.71 10.24 -8.48
N PHE A 105 -6.57 10.35 -7.15
CA PHE A 105 -7.66 10.81 -6.28
C PHE A 105 -8.20 12.17 -6.70
N PHE A 106 -7.32 13.15 -6.91
CA PHE A 106 -7.74 14.50 -7.28
C PHE A 106 -8.16 14.62 -8.75
N ALA A 107 -7.60 13.79 -9.64
CA ALA A 107 -8.10 13.69 -11.01
C ALA A 107 -9.54 13.19 -11.02
N LYS A 108 -9.86 12.18 -10.22
CA LYS A 108 -11.24 11.67 -10.06
C LYS A 108 -12.19 12.76 -9.58
N LEU A 109 -11.80 13.54 -8.56
CA LEU A 109 -12.59 14.69 -8.11
C LEU A 109 -12.79 15.74 -9.21
N ARG A 110 -11.73 16.08 -9.94
CA ARG A 110 -11.76 17.09 -11.02
C ARG A 110 -12.60 16.65 -12.22
N ASN A 111 -12.60 15.34 -12.51
CA ASN A 111 -13.33 14.74 -13.63
C ASN A 111 -14.78 14.38 -13.26
N GLY A 112 -15.16 14.45 -11.98
CA GLY A 112 -16.48 14.02 -11.52
C GLY A 112 -16.63 12.50 -11.43
N GLU A 113 -15.53 11.75 -11.32
CA GLU A 113 -15.52 10.30 -11.13
C GLU A 113 -15.79 9.94 -9.65
N PHE A 114 -16.90 10.46 -9.12
CA PHE A 114 -17.38 10.17 -7.78
C PHE A 114 -18.90 10.23 -7.76
N LYS A 115 -19.52 9.56 -6.79
CA LYS A 115 -20.97 9.63 -6.55
C LYS A 115 -21.22 10.36 -5.24
N PHE A 116 -22.10 11.35 -5.28
CA PHE A 116 -22.57 12.05 -4.09
C PHE A 116 -24.10 12.01 -4.07
N GLU A 117 -24.66 11.24 -3.14
CA GLU A 117 -26.09 10.92 -3.13
C GLU A 117 -26.71 11.18 -1.76
N LYS A 118 -27.87 11.83 -1.76
CA LYS A 118 -28.71 11.97 -0.58
C LYS A 118 -29.51 10.69 -0.35
N GLN A 119 -29.42 10.15 0.87
CA GLN A 119 -30.12 8.96 1.30
C GLN A 119 -31.51 9.29 1.87
N ALA A 120 -32.37 8.27 2.01
CA ALA A 120 -33.74 8.43 2.49
C ALA A 120 -33.83 8.93 3.94
N ASP A 121 -32.82 8.64 4.76
CA ASP A 121 -32.69 9.07 6.16
C ASP A 121 -32.11 10.48 6.32
N ASN A 122 -32.03 11.25 5.22
CA ASN A 122 -31.44 12.59 5.17
C ASN A 122 -29.93 12.63 5.48
N SER A 123 -29.25 11.49 5.39
CA SER A 123 -27.79 11.40 5.29
C SER A 123 -27.31 11.57 3.84
N TYR A 124 -26.01 11.76 3.65
CA TYR A 124 -25.35 11.93 2.36
C TYR A 124 -24.22 10.92 2.24
N THR A 125 -24.05 10.34 1.06
CA THR A 125 -23.00 9.35 0.80
C THR A 125 -22.08 9.84 -0.30
N LEU A 126 -20.78 9.90 -0.01
CA LEU A 126 -19.71 10.12 -1.00
C LEU A 126 -19.05 8.78 -1.31
N LYS A 127 -19.01 8.39 -2.58
CA LYS A 127 -18.28 7.23 -3.08
C LYS A 127 -17.27 7.64 -4.14
N ILE A 128 -16.03 7.21 -3.96
CA ILE A 128 -14.95 7.36 -4.94
C ILE A 128 -14.32 5.98 -5.09
N GLU A 129 -14.42 5.41 -6.29
CA GLU A 129 -14.02 4.04 -6.57
C GLU A 129 -12.68 4.00 -7.34
N ASN A 130 -11.93 2.94 -7.09
CA ASN A 130 -10.69 2.56 -7.74
C ASN A 130 -9.62 3.66 -7.71
N ILE A 131 -9.37 4.23 -6.52
CA ILE A 131 -8.30 5.20 -6.32
C ILE A 131 -6.96 4.46 -6.35
N HIS A 132 -6.16 4.77 -7.36
CA HIS A 132 -4.85 4.17 -7.57
C HIS A 132 -3.75 4.99 -6.87
N VAL A 133 -2.93 4.31 -6.08
CA VAL A 133 -1.69 4.86 -5.53
C VAL A 133 -0.50 3.97 -5.85
N GLN A 134 0.58 4.62 -6.27
CA GLN A 134 1.84 3.97 -6.62
C GLN A 134 2.96 4.60 -5.82
N PHE A 135 3.78 3.77 -5.18
CA PHE A 135 4.99 4.16 -4.48
C PHE A 135 6.17 3.42 -5.10
N GLU A 136 7.28 4.14 -5.30
CA GLU A 136 8.51 3.59 -5.88
C GLU A 136 9.71 3.95 -5.00
N SER A 137 10.57 2.96 -4.73
CA SER A 137 11.84 3.16 -4.03
C SER A 137 12.89 2.21 -4.59
N GLY A 138 13.82 2.76 -5.39
CA GLY A 138 14.83 1.97 -6.11
C GLY A 138 14.18 1.00 -7.10
N TYR A 139 14.36 -0.31 -6.87
CA TYR A 139 13.76 -1.38 -7.67
C TYR A 139 12.43 -1.91 -7.10
N ASN A 140 11.98 -1.38 -5.95
CA ASN A 140 10.74 -1.81 -5.34
C ASN A 140 9.59 -0.90 -5.77
N LYS A 141 8.45 -1.52 -6.09
CA LYS A 141 7.21 -0.85 -6.46
C LYS A 141 6.07 -1.42 -5.63
N ILE A 142 5.27 -0.54 -5.03
CA ILE A 142 4.02 -0.92 -4.36
C ILE A 142 2.89 -0.18 -5.05
N GLU A 143 1.96 -0.94 -5.60
CA GLU A 143 0.70 -0.43 -6.16
C GLU A 143 -0.45 -0.88 -5.28
N ARG A 144 -1.39 0.03 -5.00
CA ARG A 144 -2.63 -0.28 -4.30
C ARG A 144 -3.77 0.48 -4.95
N ASN A 145 -4.91 -0.21 -5.03
CA ASN A 145 -6.19 0.42 -5.32
C ASN A 145 -7.04 0.36 -4.06
N PHE A 146 -7.79 1.41 -3.79
CA PHE A 146 -8.76 1.42 -2.71
C PHE A 146 -9.95 2.30 -3.05
N ASP A 147 -11.05 2.02 -2.37
CA ASP A 147 -12.29 2.76 -2.50
C ASP A 147 -12.51 3.61 -1.25
N ILE A 148 -13.13 4.78 -1.44
CA ILE A 148 -13.59 5.63 -0.35
C ILE A 148 -15.10 5.65 -0.40
N CYS A 149 -15.74 5.28 0.71
CA CYS A 149 -17.18 5.30 0.89
C CYS A 149 -17.49 5.90 2.24
N GLN A 150 -17.99 7.12 2.28
CA GLN A 150 -18.20 7.87 3.51
C GLN A 150 -19.63 8.39 3.59
N THR A 151 -20.23 8.30 4.77
CA THR A 151 -21.56 8.81 5.08
C THR A 151 -21.48 10.03 5.98
N PHE A 152 -22.25 11.06 5.65
CA PHE A 152 -22.31 12.36 6.32
C PHE A 152 -23.73 12.65 6.78
N ASN A 153 -23.87 13.31 7.92
CA ASN A 153 -25.17 13.77 8.40
C ASN A 153 -25.60 15.05 7.65
N SER A 154 -26.78 15.58 7.95
CA SER A 154 -27.29 16.81 7.33
C SER A 154 -26.49 18.08 7.65
N ASN A 155 -25.57 18.03 8.62
CA ASN A 155 -24.68 19.12 8.99
C ASN A 155 -23.30 18.98 8.32
N GLY A 156 -23.09 17.92 7.54
CA GLY A 156 -21.83 17.61 6.88
C GLY A 156 -20.80 16.93 7.79
N ASP A 157 -21.17 16.47 8.98
CA ASP A 157 -20.25 15.72 9.84
C ASP A 157 -20.23 14.25 9.45
N PHE A 158 -19.02 13.68 9.43
CA PHE A 158 -18.79 12.27 9.13
C PHE A 158 -19.42 11.38 10.21
N ILE A 159 -20.22 10.41 9.78
CA ILE A 159 -20.91 9.44 10.67
C ILE A 159 -20.20 8.09 10.65
N GLY A 160 -19.70 7.68 9.49
CA GLY A 160 -19.04 6.38 9.33
C GLY A 160 -18.84 6.02 7.86
N ASP A 161 -18.12 4.93 7.64
CA ASP A 161 -17.90 4.40 6.31
C ASP A 161 -19.13 3.62 5.83
N CYS A 162 -19.50 3.82 4.56
CA CYS A 162 -20.54 3.01 3.94
C CYS A 162 -19.97 1.70 3.40
N LYS A 163 -20.83 0.69 3.23
CA LYS A 163 -20.42 -0.56 2.58
C LYS A 163 -20.05 -0.26 1.14
N VAL A 164 -18.78 -0.42 0.83
CA VAL A 164 -18.30 -0.54 -0.55
C VAL A 164 -18.76 -1.91 -1.03
N ASP A 165 -19.56 -1.95 -2.10
CA ASP A 165 -19.82 -3.19 -2.81
C ASP A 165 -18.53 -3.57 -3.53
N ILE A 166 -17.61 -4.22 -2.82
CA ILE A 166 -16.39 -4.76 -3.45
C ILE A 166 -16.89 -5.79 -4.47
N PRO A 167 -16.64 -5.62 -5.78
CA PRO A 167 -16.96 -6.66 -6.74
C PRO A 167 -16.17 -7.90 -6.33
N VAL A 168 -16.89 -8.93 -5.86
CA VAL A 168 -16.30 -10.24 -5.59
C VAL A 168 -15.68 -10.69 -6.91
N PRO A 169 -14.35 -10.93 -6.98
CA PRO A 169 -13.75 -11.43 -8.19
C PRO A 169 -14.49 -12.71 -8.58
N ALA A 170 -15.04 -12.74 -9.79
CA ALA A 170 -15.74 -13.90 -10.30
C ALA A 170 -14.79 -15.10 -10.18
N ILE A 171 -15.09 -16.01 -9.25
CA ILE A 171 -14.39 -17.27 -9.16
C ILE A 171 -14.83 -18.03 -10.40
N GLU A 172 -13.95 -18.06 -11.40
CA GLU A 172 -14.11 -18.85 -12.60
C GLU A 172 -14.24 -20.31 -12.14
N GLN A 173 -15.47 -20.82 -12.08
CA GLN A 173 -15.71 -22.23 -11.83
C GLN A 173 -15.28 -23.00 -13.07
N THR A 174 -14.06 -23.52 -13.03
CA THR A 174 -13.61 -24.54 -13.97
C THR A 174 -14.42 -25.81 -13.72
N ASN A 175 -15.31 -26.12 -14.67
CA ASN A 175 -15.97 -27.43 -14.79
C ASN A 175 -14.97 -28.51 -15.21
#